data_AF-A0A6G1EM64-F1
#
_entry.id   AF-A0A6G1EM64-F1
#
_cell.length_a   1.000
_cell.length_b   1.000
_cell.length_c   1.000
_cell.angle_alpha   90.00
_cell.angle_beta   90.00
_cell.angle_gamma   90.00
#
_symmetry.space_group_name_H-M   'P 1'
#
loop_
_entity.id
_entity.type
_entity.pdbx_description
1 polymer ?
#
loop_
_entity_poly.entity_id
_entity_poly.type
_entity_poly.pdbx_seq_one_letter_code
_entity_poly.pdbx_strand_id
1 'polypeptide(L)'
;MAGVAAALFASPAFPFPSTSSSSSVTSCSCRFRPVVARAPRHQPPGRRVTRRFDEVEGVSKRRRGIGGGGGGSQASSRKDRGLAVDFRESQVADFEDLEEDKFLNAVVKVYCTHIAPDYGLPWQKQRQHASTGSAFMIGDGKLLTNAHCVEHDTQVKVKRRGDDKKYIAKVLARGIECDLALLSVENEEFWRGTQPLQLGRLPCLQDSVTVVGYPLGGDTISVTKGVVSRIEVTPYAHGTSDLLGIQIDAAINPGNSGGPAFNDQGECIGVAFQVFRSDEAENIGYVIPTTVVSHFLNDYQKNRKYTGFPCLGVLLQKLENPALRESLKVPSSEGVLVRQVEPTAPASKVLRKGDVITSFDGVAVGCEGTVPFRSTERIAFRYLTSQKYAGDVAQLGVIRAGNIMKVQTVLQPRKHLVPFHVEGGQPSYLIVAGLVFTPLTEPFIEEECEETLGLKLLAKARYSLATFEGEQIVIVSQVLAHEVNIGYEHMGNQQVIKLNGTMVKNIHHLAHLVDNCKDKFLTFEFEDDFLVVLDQEEATTASSYILKEHAIPSIRSSDLSEPYVDTEQEIQKPNDDFGDSPVTNYEMGVDCLLWA
;
A
#
# COMPACT_ATOMS: atom_id res chain seq x y z
N MET A 1 -52.59 -50.59 -21.84
CA MET A 1 -53.53 -50.86 -20.73
C MET A 1 -53.53 -49.66 -19.80
N ALA A 2 -54.62 -49.49 -19.06
CA ALA A 2 -54.92 -48.48 -18.03
C ALA A 2 -53.74 -48.10 -17.09
N GLY A 3 -53.67 -46.92 -16.48
CA GLY A 3 -54.60 -45.76 -16.48
C GLY A 3 -54.99 -45.30 -15.06
N VAL A 4 -55.35 -44.01 -14.89
CA VAL A 4 -56.03 -43.41 -13.70
C VAL A 4 -55.09 -43.23 -12.47
N ALA A 5 -55.10 -42.16 -11.66
CA ALA A 5 -55.84 -40.87 -11.60
C ALA A 5 -55.00 -39.74 -10.96
N ALA A 6 -55.50 -38.50 -11.04
CA ALA A 6 -55.06 -37.34 -10.26
C ALA A 6 -56.19 -36.82 -9.33
N ALA A 7 -55.83 -36.26 -8.16
CA ALA A 7 -56.57 -35.28 -7.34
C ALA A 7 -55.60 -34.80 -6.22
N LEU A 8 -55.36 -33.54 -5.86
CA LEU A 8 -56.20 -32.36 -5.55
C LEU A 8 -57.15 -32.55 -4.35
N PHE A 9 -56.76 -32.10 -3.15
CA PHE A 9 -57.26 -30.83 -2.52
C PHE A 9 -56.88 -30.66 -1.03
N ALA A 10 -56.83 -29.37 -0.61
CA ALA A 10 -57.12 -28.81 0.72
C ALA A 10 -56.15 -28.98 1.93
N SER A 11 -55.72 -27.83 2.45
CA SER A 11 -55.28 -27.63 3.85
C SER A 11 -56.47 -27.64 4.83
N PRO A 12 -56.26 -27.90 6.12
CA PRO A 12 -56.47 -26.80 7.09
C PRO A 12 -55.51 -26.74 8.32
N ALA A 13 -55.11 -25.50 8.62
CA ALA A 13 -54.87 -24.85 9.92
C ALA A 13 -54.70 -25.61 11.28
N PHE A 14 -53.58 -25.30 11.96
CA PHE A 14 -53.34 -25.21 13.43
C PHE A 14 -53.40 -26.48 14.31
N PRO A 15 -52.78 -26.51 15.54
CA PRO A 15 -52.15 -25.40 16.30
C PRO A 15 -50.67 -25.60 16.74
N PHE A 16 -50.04 -24.50 17.16
CA PHE A 16 -48.74 -24.47 17.86
C PHE A 16 -48.88 -24.78 19.37
N PRO A 17 -47.89 -25.44 20.01
CA PRO A 17 -47.64 -25.32 21.45
C PRO A 17 -46.62 -24.21 21.76
N SER A 18 -46.89 -23.45 22.81
CA SER A 18 -46.07 -22.35 23.31
C SER A 18 -44.90 -22.79 24.19
N THR A 19 -43.74 -22.13 24.06
CA THR A 19 -42.73 -22.06 25.13
C THR A 19 -42.43 -20.60 25.48
N SER A 20 -42.27 -20.33 26.77
CA SER A 20 -42.23 -18.97 27.33
C SER A 20 -41.12 -18.82 28.37
N SER A 21 -40.15 -17.94 28.10
CA SER A 21 -39.23 -17.35 29.07
C SER A 21 -38.56 -16.14 28.41
N SER A 22 -39.09 -14.93 28.60
CA SER A 22 -38.73 -14.00 29.69
C SER A 22 -37.75 -12.92 29.19
N SER A 23 -38.30 -11.93 28.48
CA SER A 23 -37.60 -10.69 28.12
C SER A 23 -37.67 -9.67 29.27
N SER A 24 -36.54 -9.41 29.93
CA SER A 24 -36.42 -8.30 30.87
C SER A 24 -36.22 -6.98 30.13
N VAL A 25 -37.30 -6.23 29.93
CA VAL A 25 -37.25 -4.88 29.36
C VAL A 25 -36.82 -3.89 30.44
N THR A 26 -35.57 -3.44 30.39
CA THR A 26 -35.09 -2.32 31.22
C THR A 26 -35.20 -1.02 30.41
N SER A 27 -36.04 -0.09 30.86
CA SER A 27 -36.26 1.18 30.18
C SER A 27 -35.13 2.18 30.46
N CYS A 28 -34.32 2.49 29.43
CA CYS A 28 -33.41 3.64 29.43
C CYS A 28 -33.96 4.77 28.55
N SER A 29 -34.24 5.92 29.16
CA SER A 29 -34.87 7.08 28.52
C SER A 29 -33.84 7.96 27.80
N CYS A 30 -33.49 7.60 26.57
CA CYS A 30 -32.68 8.46 25.70
C CYS A 30 -33.50 9.66 25.21
N ARG A 31 -33.32 10.82 25.86
CA ARG A 31 -33.87 12.10 25.39
C ARG A 31 -33.17 12.52 24.09
N PHE A 32 -33.96 12.81 23.06
CA PHE A 32 -33.48 13.56 21.89
C PHE A 32 -32.82 14.88 22.34
N ARG A 33 -31.63 15.16 21.78
CA ARG A 33 -31.04 16.50 21.71
C ARG A 33 -30.67 16.77 20.24
N PRO A 34 -30.91 17.97 19.71
CA PRO A 34 -30.50 18.30 18.35
C PRO A 34 -28.97 18.37 18.26
N VAL A 35 -28.43 17.95 17.12
CA VAL A 35 -27.00 18.08 16.81
C VAL A 35 -26.72 19.54 16.45
N VAL A 36 -25.88 20.20 17.25
CA VAL A 36 -25.30 21.51 16.93
C VAL A 36 -23.90 21.29 16.39
N ALA A 37 -23.56 21.99 15.30
CA ALA A 37 -22.27 21.87 14.61
C ALA A 37 -21.07 22.06 15.57
N ARG A 38 -20.03 21.24 15.38
CA ARG A 38 -18.74 21.42 16.07
C ARG A 38 -17.91 22.50 15.37
N ALA A 39 -17.85 23.68 15.99
CA ALA A 39 -16.85 24.69 15.68
C ALA A 39 -15.42 24.19 16.02
N PRO A 40 -14.36 24.75 15.37
CA PRO A 40 -12.98 24.29 15.56
C PRO A 40 -12.45 24.51 16.99
N ARG A 41 -11.54 23.65 17.42
CA ARG A 41 -10.92 23.70 18.77
C ARG A 41 -9.94 24.88 18.89
N HIS A 42 -10.42 26.02 19.36
CA HIS A 42 -9.54 27.03 19.98
C HIS A 42 -8.99 26.54 21.32
N GLN A 43 -7.70 26.76 21.57
CA GLN A 43 -7.09 26.59 22.90
C GLN A 43 -7.66 27.63 23.89
N PRO A 44 -7.91 27.28 25.16
CA PRO A 44 -8.31 28.25 26.18
C PRO A 44 -7.10 29.08 26.68
N PRO A 45 -7.29 30.36 27.04
CA PRO A 45 -6.22 31.20 27.55
C PRO A 45 -5.86 30.82 28.99
N GLY A 46 -4.56 30.75 29.29
CA GLY A 46 -4.07 30.47 30.63
C GLY A 46 -4.49 31.56 31.63
N ARG A 47 -5.10 31.18 32.75
CA ARG A 47 -5.48 32.13 33.82
C ARG A 47 -4.68 31.88 35.10
N ARG A 48 -3.91 32.90 35.47
CA ARG A 48 -3.10 32.99 36.69
C ARG A 48 -3.96 32.79 37.95
N VAL A 49 -3.41 32.12 38.95
CA VAL A 49 -3.81 32.32 40.36
C VAL A 49 -2.73 33.15 41.03
N THR A 50 -3.05 34.40 41.37
CA THR A 50 -2.19 35.31 42.13
C THR A 50 -2.61 35.35 43.59
N ARG A 51 -1.65 35.32 44.52
CA ARG A 51 -1.75 36.04 45.80
C ARG A 51 -0.48 36.85 46.03
N ARG A 52 -0.68 38.12 46.42
CA ARG A 52 0.32 39.15 46.82
C ARG A 52 1.00 38.74 48.14
N PHE A 53 2.06 39.34 48.68
CA PHE A 53 2.54 40.74 48.66
C PHE A 53 4.09 40.79 48.80
N ASP A 54 4.85 41.85 48.48
CA ASP A 54 4.77 42.97 47.51
C ASP A 54 6.22 43.58 47.44
N GLU A 55 6.42 44.88 47.12
CA GLU A 55 7.74 45.56 46.89
C GLU A 55 8.45 46.01 48.22
N VAL A 56 9.71 46.49 48.29
CA VAL A 56 10.34 47.70 47.66
C VAL A 56 11.90 47.63 47.64
N GLU A 57 12.49 48.42 46.73
CA GLU A 57 13.89 48.85 46.53
C GLU A 57 14.74 49.16 47.81
N GLY A 58 16.08 49.28 47.80
CA GLY A 58 17.10 49.10 46.75
C GLY A 58 18.49 49.70 47.09
N VAL A 59 19.50 49.37 46.26
CA VAL A 59 20.74 50.16 45.94
C VAL A 59 21.91 50.32 46.97
N SER A 60 23.10 49.86 46.52
CA SER A 60 24.49 50.37 46.74
C SER A 60 25.41 49.98 47.93
N LYS A 61 26.53 49.35 47.52
CA LYS A 61 27.96 49.69 47.77
C LYS A 61 28.67 49.42 49.12
N ARG A 62 29.62 48.47 49.01
CA ARG A 62 31.08 48.55 49.34
C ARG A 62 31.59 48.46 50.80
N ARG A 63 32.56 47.52 50.92
CA ARG A 63 33.90 47.58 51.56
C ARG A 63 34.10 47.17 53.04
N ARG A 64 34.98 46.15 53.17
CA ARG A 64 36.14 45.99 54.09
C ARG A 64 35.93 46.04 55.62
N GLY A 65 36.43 45.01 56.32
CA GLY A 65 37.24 45.23 57.53
C GLY A 65 37.32 44.09 58.58
N ILE A 66 38.50 43.43 58.65
CA ILE A 66 39.33 43.19 59.87
C ILE A 66 38.79 42.36 61.07
N GLY A 67 39.65 41.44 61.57
CA GLY A 67 39.57 40.75 62.89
C GLY A 67 38.82 39.40 62.83
N GLY A 68 39.32 38.24 63.30
CA GLY A 68 40.27 37.92 64.39
C GLY A 68 39.49 37.49 65.65
N GLY A 69 39.70 36.36 66.33
CA GLY A 69 40.56 35.17 66.18
C GLY A 69 40.35 34.23 67.40
N GLY A 70 40.95 33.04 67.48
CA GLY A 70 40.92 32.19 68.70
C GLY A 70 41.16 30.68 68.49
N GLY A 71 41.90 30.03 69.41
CA GLY A 71 42.41 28.64 69.35
C GLY A 71 41.38 27.53 69.11
N GLY A 72 41.75 26.32 68.65
CA GLY A 72 42.76 25.39 69.21
C GLY A 72 42.01 24.25 69.94
N SER A 73 42.15 22.95 69.63
CA SER A 73 43.39 22.17 69.77
C SER A 73 43.30 20.76 69.15
N GLN A 74 44.46 20.23 68.74
CA GLN A 74 44.90 18.80 68.76
C GLN A 74 44.02 17.65 68.19
N ALA A 75 44.44 17.20 67.00
CA ALA A 75 44.92 15.83 66.70
C ALA A 75 44.09 14.56 67.03
N SER A 76 43.71 13.82 65.98
CA SER A 76 44.19 12.44 65.81
C SER A 76 44.33 12.08 64.33
N SER A 77 45.40 11.39 63.95
CA SER A 77 45.68 10.99 62.57
C SER A 77 45.11 9.60 62.28
N ARG A 78 44.03 9.54 61.49
CA ARG A 78 43.67 8.31 60.77
C ARG A 78 44.16 8.43 59.33
N LYS A 79 45.05 7.51 58.94
CA LYS A 79 45.37 7.25 57.53
C LYS A 79 44.12 6.67 56.88
N ASP A 80 43.37 7.48 56.15
CA ASP A 80 42.45 6.93 55.16
C ASP A 80 43.28 6.23 54.08
N ARG A 81 43.09 4.91 53.97
CA ARG A 81 43.46 4.19 52.76
C ARG A 81 42.44 4.58 51.70
N GLY A 82 42.75 5.63 50.96
CA GLY A 82 42.02 5.94 49.74
C GLY A 82 42.01 4.72 48.84
N LEU A 83 40.84 4.09 48.68
CA LEU A 83 40.56 3.20 47.58
C LEU A 83 40.56 4.05 46.31
N ALA A 84 41.74 4.23 45.74
CA ALA A 84 41.87 4.69 44.37
C ALA A 84 41.32 3.59 43.47
N VAL A 85 40.02 3.66 43.18
CA VAL A 85 39.40 2.88 42.12
C VAL A 85 39.91 3.47 40.82
N ASP A 86 40.84 2.77 40.18
CA ASP A 86 41.34 3.14 38.86
C ASP A 86 40.19 3.00 37.85
N PHE A 87 39.64 4.11 37.38
CA PHE A 87 38.62 4.15 36.32
C PHE A 87 39.25 3.87 34.93
N ARG A 88 40.14 2.88 34.86
CA ARG A 88 40.93 2.49 33.69
C ARG A 88 40.95 0.99 33.40
N GLU A 89 40.05 0.22 34.01
CA GLU A 89 39.59 -1.02 33.38
C GLU A 89 38.62 -0.67 32.23
N SER A 90 38.97 -1.13 31.03
CA SER A 90 38.14 -1.05 29.84
C SER A 90 36.86 -1.88 30.03
N GLN A 91 35.75 -1.23 30.38
CA GLN A 91 34.40 -1.84 30.41
C GLN A 91 33.85 -2.14 29.00
N VAL A 92 34.69 -2.06 27.98
CA VAL A 92 34.41 -2.34 26.57
C VAL A 92 35.43 -3.41 26.17
N ALA A 93 34.96 -4.53 25.63
CA ALA A 93 35.84 -5.60 25.19
C ALA A 93 36.85 -5.09 24.15
N ASP A 94 38.10 -5.56 24.22
CA ASP A 94 39.14 -5.16 23.28
C ASP A 94 38.80 -5.64 21.87
N PHE A 95 38.73 -4.70 20.92
CA PHE A 95 38.35 -4.94 19.53
C PHE A 95 39.54 -5.46 18.71
N GLU A 96 39.84 -6.75 18.80
CA GLU A 96 40.69 -7.45 17.82
C GLU A 96 39.83 -8.38 16.93
N ASP A 97 39.68 -7.98 15.67
CA ASP A 97 39.20 -8.76 14.51
C ASP A 97 38.09 -9.81 14.74
N LEU A 98 36.89 -9.34 15.07
CA LEU A 98 35.68 -10.10 14.75
C LEU A 98 35.33 -9.91 13.26
N GLU A 99 35.41 -10.99 12.47
CA GLU A 99 34.86 -11.06 11.11
C GLU A 99 33.41 -10.54 11.05
N GLU A 100 32.67 -10.70 12.15
CA GLU A 100 31.27 -10.27 12.33
C GLU A 100 31.06 -8.75 12.15
N ASP A 101 32.07 -7.91 12.43
CA ASP A 101 31.93 -6.46 12.25
C ASP A 101 31.92 -6.02 10.77
N LYS A 102 32.41 -6.87 9.86
CA LYS A 102 32.58 -6.51 8.43
C LYS A 102 31.24 -6.34 7.72
N PHE A 103 30.29 -7.24 7.92
CA PHE A 103 28.97 -7.14 7.30
C PHE A 103 28.09 -6.05 7.94
N LEU A 104 28.26 -5.77 9.24
CA LEU A 104 27.58 -4.64 9.90
C LEU A 104 27.95 -3.28 9.29
N ASN A 105 29.17 -3.14 8.76
CA ASN A 105 29.64 -1.91 8.12
C ASN A 105 29.06 -1.67 6.71
N ALA A 106 28.44 -2.70 6.11
CA ALA A 106 27.72 -2.58 4.83
C ALA A 106 26.27 -2.10 5.00
N VAL A 107 25.76 -2.08 6.24
CA VAL A 107 24.42 -1.56 6.58
C VAL A 107 24.53 -0.08 6.91
N VAL A 108 23.58 0.71 6.40
CA VAL A 108 23.55 2.18 6.53
C VAL A 108 22.18 2.65 6.94
N LYS A 109 22.13 3.75 7.69
CA LYS A 109 20.87 4.38 8.11
C LYS A 109 20.37 5.33 7.04
N VAL A 110 19.12 5.17 6.62
CA VAL A 110 18.41 6.06 5.70
C VAL A 110 17.71 7.16 6.51
N TYR A 111 17.76 8.40 6.01
CA TYR A 111 16.92 9.50 6.44
C TYR A 111 16.22 10.04 5.19
N CYS A 112 14.89 9.95 5.14
CA CYS A 112 14.09 10.47 4.04
C CYS A 112 13.25 11.65 4.53
N THR A 113 13.13 12.68 3.68
CA THR A 113 12.17 13.78 3.83
C THR A 113 11.06 13.57 2.82
N HIS A 114 9.83 13.38 3.32
CA HIS A 114 8.65 13.03 2.52
C HIS A 114 7.75 14.25 2.34
N ILE A 115 7.23 14.43 1.12
CA ILE A 115 6.17 15.41 0.83
C ILE A 115 5.18 14.75 -0.15
N ALA A 116 4.19 14.06 0.41
CA ALA A 116 3.08 13.49 -0.35
C ALA A 116 2.21 14.60 -1.00
N PRO A 117 1.56 14.31 -2.15
CA PRO A 117 0.43 15.12 -2.59
C PRO A 117 -0.71 15.05 -1.57
N ASP A 118 -1.58 16.05 -1.60
CA ASP A 118 -2.89 16.02 -0.93
C ASP A 118 -3.90 15.53 -1.99
N TYR A 119 -4.60 14.41 -1.76
CA TYR A 119 -5.48 13.80 -2.76
C TYR A 119 -6.88 14.44 -2.77
N GLY A 120 -7.35 14.98 -1.64
CA GLY A 120 -8.58 15.76 -1.57
C GLY A 120 -8.44 17.14 -2.25
N LEU A 121 -7.27 17.76 -2.11
CA LEU A 121 -6.86 19.03 -2.73
C LEU A 121 -5.66 18.81 -3.68
N PRO A 122 -5.84 18.19 -4.87
CA PRO A 122 -4.76 17.69 -5.75
C PRO A 122 -3.77 18.73 -6.29
N TRP A 123 -4.04 20.03 -6.09
CA TRP A 123 -3.11 21.13 -6.35
C TRP A 123 -2.15 21.45 -5.17
N GLN A 124 -2.36 20.83 -4.01
CA GLN A 124 -1.57 21.03 -2.79
C GLN A 124 -0.65 19.83 -2.51
N LYS A 125 0.13 19.97 -1.44
CA LYS A 125 0.98 18.93 -0.89
C LYS A 125 0.80 18.89 0.62
N GLN A 126 0.78 17.68 1.18
CA GLN A 126 0.71 17.48 2.62
C GLN A 126 1.96 18.04 3.32
N ARG A 127 1.85 18.17 4.65
CA ARG A 127 2.94 18.71 5.47
C ARG A 127 4.19 17.83 5.40
N GLN A 128 5.31 18.44 5.03
CA GLN A 128 6.63 17.81 5.06
C GLN A 128 6.90 17.16 6.42
N HIS A 129 7.28 15.88 6.40
CA HIS A 129 7.77 15.14 7.55
C HIS A 129 9.07 14.38 7.19
N ALA A 130 9.71 13.76 8.18
CA ALA A 130 10.92 12.98 7.98
C ALA A 130 10.81 11.63 8.67
N SER A 131 11.32 10.59 8.02
CA SER A 131 11.40 9.23 8.56
C SER A 131 12.85 8.73 8.58
N THR A 132 13.06 7.58 9.21
CA THR A 132 14.32 6.84 9.14
C THR A 132 14.07 5.37 8.90
N GLY A 133 14.87 4.77 8.01
CA GLY A 133 14.89 3.35 7.72
C GLY A 133 16.32 2.82 7.64
N SER A 134 16.46 1.61 7.12
CA SER A 134 17.75 0.95 6.89
C SER A 134 17.96 0.68 5.40
N ALA A 135 19.22 0.56 5.01
CA ALA A 135 19.63 0.14 3.67
C ALA A 135 20.95 -0.63 3.75
N PHE A 136 21.33 -1.33 2.69
CA PHE A 136 22.62 -2.01 2.65
C PHE A 136 23.26 -2.03 1.27
N MET A 137 24.58 -2.16 1.25
CA MET A 137 25.40 -2.17 0.03
C MET A 137 25.31 -3.52 -0.69
N ILE A 138 24.97 -3.50 -1.98
CA ILE A 138 24.82 -4.71 -2.83
C ILE A 138 25.83 -4.79 -3.98
N GLY A 139 26.76 -3.83 -4.07
CA GLY A 139 27.76 -3.73 -5.14
C GLY A 139 27.46 -2.58 -6.12
N ASP A 140 28.34 -2.36 -7.09
CA ASP A 140 28.22 -1.36 -8.17
C ASP A 140 27.83 0.08 -7.74
N GLY A 141 28.18 0.51 -6.53
CA GLY A 141 27.77 1.83 -6.00
C GLY A 141 26.25 1.94 -5.72
N LYS A 142 25.59 0.81 -5.45
CA LYS A 142 24.14 0.71 -5.18
C LYS A 142 23.86 0.32 -3.73
N LEU A 143 22.79 0.90 -3.18
CA LEU A 143 22.16 0.49 -1.93
C LEU A 143 20.78 -0.11 -2.22
N LEU A 144 20.39 -1.13 -1.46
CA LEU A 144 19.03 -1.66 -1.44
C LEU A 144 18.32 -1.22 -0.15
N THR A 145 17.04 -0.88 -0.25
CA THR A 145 16.14 -0.53 0.87
C THR A 145 14.68 -0.84 0.47
N ASN A 146 13.70 -0.56 1.33
CA ASN A 146 12.29 -0.68 0.99
C ASN A 146 11.78 0.52 0.17
N ALA A 147 10.71 0.34 -0.61
CA ALA A 147 10.09 1.42 -1.37
C ALA A 147 9.44 2.46 -0.45
N HIS A 148 8.72 2.02 0.59
CA HIS A 148 8.07 2.92 1.56
C HIS A 148 9.08 3.82 2.32
N CYS A 149 10.32 3.35 2.52
CA CYS A 149 11.39 4.13 3.15
C CYS A 149 11.81 5.37 2.33
N VAL A 150 11.49 5.41 1.03
CA VAL A 150 11.80 6.51 0.09
C VAL A 150 10.59 6.87 -0.80
N GLU A 151 9.39 6.69 -0.27
CA GLU A 151 8.14 7.12 -0.90
C GLU A 151 7.99 8.65 -0.83
N HIS A 152 7.43 9.27 -1.88
CA HIS A 152 7.26 10.73 -1.99
C HIS A 152 8.50 11.55 -1.57
N ASP A 153 9.70 11.06 -1.92
CA ASP A 153 10.97 11.62 -1.47
C ASP A 153 11.23 13.01 -2.08
N THR A 154 11.55 13.96 -1.21
CA THR A 154 12.10 15.27 -1.59
C THR A 154 13.61 15.32 -1.37
N GLN A 155 14.11 14.53 -0.41
CA GLN A 155 15.53 14.38 -0.15
C GLN A 155 15.81 13.08 0.60
N VAL A 156 16.68 12.23 0.04
CA VAL A 156 17.21 11.03 0.71
C VAL A 156 18.65 11.29 1.14
N LYS A 157 18.98 10.89 2.37
CA LYS A 157 20.33 10.90 2.93
C LYS A 157 20.65 9.57 3.55
N VAL A 158 21.93 9.17 3.53
CA VAL A 158 22.42 7.95 4.19
C VAL A 158 23.59 8.25 5.12
N LYS A 159 23.71 7.49 6.21
CA LYS A 159 24.78 7.56 7.22
C LYS A 159 25.37 6.17 7.42
N ARG A 160 26.70 6.04 7.33
CA ARG A 160 27.40 4.78 7.59
C ARG A 160 27.49 4.50 9.10
N ARG A 161 27.65 3.24 9.48
CA ARG A 161 28.12 2.86 10.83
C ARG A 161 29.46 3.54 11.10
N GLY A 162 29.59 4.19 12.27
CA GLY A 162 30.83 4.84 12.73
C GLY A 162 31.20 6.17 12.07
N ASP A 163 30.40 6.69 11.13
CA ASP A 163 30.62 8.00 10.49
C ASP A 163 29.48 8.96 10.83
N ASP A 164 29.79 10.17 11.32
CA ASP A 164 28.78 11.20 11.61
C ASP A 164 28.27 11.95 10.37
N LYS A 165 28.98 11.83 9.24
CA LYS A 165 28.62 12.48 7.99
C LYS A 165 27.41 11.80 7.34
N LYS A 166 26.46 12.63 6.92
CA LYS A 166 25.32 12.21 6.08
C LYS A 166 25.63 12.53 4.63
N TYR A 167 25.47 11.55 3.75
CA TYR A 167 25.70 11.65 2.31
C TYR A 167 24.35 11.75 1.60
N ILE A 168 24.27 12.51 0.52
CA ILE A 168 23.05 12.59 -0.31
C ILE A 168 22.96 11.32 -1.14
N ALA A 169 21.78 10.70 -1.14
CA ALA A 169 21.47 9.56 -2.00
C ALA A 169 20.40 9.96 -3.04
N LYS A 170 20.38 9.28 -4.17
CA LYS A 170 19.36 9.42 -5.22
C LYS A 170 18.64 8.09 -5.43
N VAL A 171 17.32 8.12 -5.55
CA VAL A 171 16.51 6.94 -5.91
C VAL A 171 16.73 6.63 -7.39
N LEU A 172 17.17 5.41 -7.70
CA LEU A 172 17.39 4.91 -9.06
C LEU A 172 16.17 4.18 -9.62
N ALA A 173 15.48 3.43 -8.76
CA ALA A 173 14.28 2.66 -9.09
C ALA A 173 13.46 2.39 -7.82
N ARG A 174 12.14 2.25 -7.99
CA ARG A 174 11.20 1.78 -6.96
C ARG A 174 10.32 0.69 -7.59
N GLY A 175 10.24 -0.47 -6.94
CA GLY A 175 9.25 -1.50 -7.18
C GLY A 175 8.26 -1.47 -6.03
N ILE A 176 7.13 -0.80 -6.22
CA ILE A 176 6.11 -0.60 -5.17
C ILE A 176 5.47 -1.95 -4.81
N GLU A 177 5.13 -2.75 -5.82
CA GLU A 177 4.50 -4.07 -5.67
C GLU A 177 5.30 -5.04 -4.79
N CYS A 178 6.64 -4.95 -4.82
CA CYS A 178 7.55 -5.76 -4.02
C CYS A 178 8.21 -4.98 -2.88
N ASP A 179 7.79 -3.75 -2.60
CA ASP A 179 8.37 -2.85 -1.60
C ASP A 179 9.91 -2.78 -1.61
N LEU A 180 10.52 -2.59 -2.79
CA LEU A 180 11.97 -2.44 -2.95
C LEU A 180 12.35 -1.11 -3.61
N ALA A 181 13.43 -0.49 -3.15
CA ALA A 181 14.04 0.65 -3.82
C ALA A 181 15.56 0.52 -3.91
N LEU A 182 16.08 0.99 -5.05
CA LEU A 182 17.51 1.03 -5.34
C LEU A 182 18.00 2.48 -5.22
N LEU A 183 19.04 2.72 -4.42
CA LEU A 183 19.64 4.05 -4.25
C LEU A 183 21.08 4.09 -4.77
N SER A 184 21.55 5.27 -5.17
CA SER A 184 22.96 5.56 -5.46
C SER A 184 23.49 6.69 -4.58
N VAL A 185 24.81 6.71 -4.38
CA VAL A 185 25.54 7.79 -3.67
C VAL A 185 26.73 8.20 -4.51
N GLU A 186 26.75 9.46 -4.98
CA GLU A 186 27.78 9.99 -5.89
C GLU A 186 29.12 10.27 -5.22
N ASN A 187 29.16 10.31 -3.88
CA ASN A 187 30.38 10.64 -3.16
C ASN A 187 31.22 9.37 -2.87
N GLU A 188 32.32 9.21 -3.61
CA GLU A 188 33.29 8.11 -3.46
C GLU A 188 33.76 7.85 -2.01
N GLU A 189 33.79 8.88 -1.16
CA GLU A 189 34.10 8.73 0.27
C GLU A 189 33.18 7.76 1.00
N PHE A 190 31.90 7.75 0.64
CA PHE A 190 30.92 6.84 1.20
C PHE A 190 31.27 5.37 0.92
N TRP A 191 31.88 5.06 -0.22
CA TRP A 191 32.23 3.70 -0.64
C TRP A 191 33.63 3.24 -0.16
N ARG A 192 34.44 4.11 0.45
CA ARG A 192 35.79 3.75 0.89
C ARG A 192 35.78 2.78 2.08
N GLY A 193 36.45 1.65 1.93
CA GLY A 193 36.67 0.67 3.00
C GLY A 193 35.43 -0.16 3.35
N THR A 194 34.42 -0.22 2.48
CA THR A 194 33.25 -1.09 2.64
C THR A 194 33.27 -2.24 1.65
N GLN A 195 32.77 -3.40 2.06
CA GLN A 195 32.50 -4.53 1.18
C GLN A 195 30.98 -4.69 1.02
N PRO A 196 30.47 -4.91 -0.20
CA PRO A 196 29.04 -5.17 -0.41
C PRO A 196 28.66 -6.56 0.12
N LEU A 197 27.40 -6.70 0.52
CA LEU A 197 26.85 -7.97 0.94
C LEU A 197 26.59 -8.87 -0.27
N GLN A 198 26.86 -10.17 -0.10
CA GLN A 198 26.50 -11.19 -1.09
C GLN A 198 25.06 -11.66 -0.85
N LEU A 199 24.28 -11.82 -1.91
CA LEU A 199 22.93 -12.36 -1.83
C LEU A 199 22.99 -13.89 -1.74
N GLY A 200 22.46 -14.43 -0.64
CA GLY A 200 22.37 -15.85 -0.38
C GLY A 200 21.20 -16.53 -1.10
N ARG A 201 21.05 -17.83 -0.86
CA ARG A 201 19.92 -18.62 -1.38
C ARG A 201 18.68 -18.46 -0.49
N LEU A 202 17.52 -18.84 -1.04
CA LEU A 202 16.28 -18.93 -0.27
C LEU A 202 16.41 -20.01 0.82
N PRO A 203 16.23 -19.67 2.11
CA PRO A 203 16.52 -20.56 3.25
C PRO A 203 15.51 -21.69 3.42
N CYS A 204 15.82 -22.66 4.27
CA CYS A 204 14.88 -23.68 4.75
C CYS A 204 14.13 -23.21 6.00
N LEU A 205 13.04 -23.91 6.36
CA LEU A 205 12.39 -23.73 7.65
C LEU A 205 13.37 -24.12 8.78
N GLN A 206 13.31 -23.42 9.90
CA GLN A 206 14.23 -23.54 11.06
C GLN A 206 15.68 -23.06 10.83
N ASP A 207 16.06 -22.63 9.62
CA ASP A 207 17.37 -21.97 9.42
C ASP A 207 17.44 -20.70 10.28
N SER A 208 18.60 -20.45 10.90
CA SER A 208 18.76 -19.25 11.71
C SER A 208 18.88 -17.99 10.84
N VAL A 209 18.22 -16.92 11.30
CA VAL A 209 18.18 -15.62 10.63
C VAL A 209 18.59 -14.53 11.60
N THR A 210 19.42 -13.60 11.13
CA THR A 210 19.83 -12.41 11.87
C THR A 210 19.46 -11.16 11.09
N VAL A 211 18.51 -10.36 11.59
CA VAL A 211 18.11 -9.08 11.00
C VAL A 211 18.97 -7.97 11.57
N VAL A 212 19.47 -7.08 10.72
CA VAL A 212 20.32 -5.95 11.10
C VAL A 212 19.73 -4.66 10.56
N GLY A 213 19.64 -3.62 11.40
CA GLY A 213 19.06 -2.34 11.00
C GLY A 213 19.24 -1.23 12.04
N TYR A 214 18.57 -0.10 11.83
CA TYR A 214 18.63 1.09 12.66
C TYR A 214 17.24 1.43 13.22
N PRO A 215 16.92 1.06 14.46
CA PRO A 215 15.60 1.26 15.04
C PRO A 215 15.29 2.76 15.21
N LEU A 216 14.01 3.08 15.14
CA LEU A 216 13.51 4.45 15.25
C LEU A 216 13.98 5.12 16.56
N GLY A 217 14.51 6.33 16.45
CA GLY A 217 15.03 7.13 17.56
C GLY A 217 16.51 6.90 17.94
N GLY A 218 17.14 5.80 17.51
CA GLY A 218 18.57 5.53 17.77
C GLY A 218 19.43 5.68 16.51
N ASP A 219 20.65 6.23 16.64
CA ASP A 219 21.66 6.28 15.55
C ASP A 219 22.64 5.09 15.59
N THR A 220 22.50 4.19 16.57
CA THR A 220 23.24 2.93 16.68
C THR A 220 22.55 1.80 15.91
N ILE A 221 23.36 0.89 15.37
CA ILE A 221 22.87 -0.34 14.74
C ILE A 221 22.25 -1.28 15.78
N SER A 222 21.25 -2.05 15.37
CA SER A 222 20.56 -3.08 16.16
C SER A 222 20.58 -4.41 15.40
N VAL A 223 20.59 -5.49 16.16
CA VAL A 223 20.64 -6.86 15.66
C VAL A 223 19.57 -7.68 16.39
N THR A 224 18.71 -8.36 15.66
CA THR A 224 17.75 -9.34 16.22
C THR A 224 17.96 -10.69 15.55
N LYS A 225 18.00 -11.77 16.33
CA LYS A 225 18.24 -13.14 15.85
C LYS A 225 17.03 -14.02 16.15
N GLY A 226 16.75 -14.95 15.24
CA GLY A 226 15.66 -15.92 15.31
C GLY A 226 15.85 -17.04 14.29
N VAL A 227 14.76 -17.61 13.82
CA VAL A 227 14.69 -18.65 12.77
C VAL A 227 13.64 -18.33 11.71
N VAL A 228 13.75 -18.98 10.56
CA VAL A 228 12.73 -18.99 9.51
C VAL A 228 11.54 -19.85 9.96
N SER A 229 10.40 -19.21 10.23
CA SER A 229 9.18 -19.85 10.72
C SER A 229 8.28 -20.37 9.60
N ARG A 230 8.23 -19.65 8.46
CA ARG A 230 7.42 -20.03 7.29
C ARG A 230 7.99 -19.44 6.00
N ILE A 231 7.69 -20.08 4.88
CA ILE A 231 7.90 -19.53 3.53
C ILE A 231 6.58 -19.73 2.78
N GLU A 232 5.93 -18.65 2.38
CA GLU A 232 4.64 -18.69 1.69
C GLU A 232 4.50 -17.52 0.71
N VAL A 233 3.41 -17.52 -0.08
CA VAL A 233 3.05 -16.34 -0.88
C VAL A 233 2.19 -15.45 0.02
N THR A 234 2.66 -14.23 0.28
CA THR A 234 2.06 -13.26 1.20
C THR A 234 1.65 -11.99 0.46
N PRO A 235 0.56 -11.32 0.86
CA PRO A 235 0.30 -9.94 0.43
C PRO A 235 1.39 -9.03 1.01
N TYR A 236 2.01 -8.22 0.16
CA TYR A 236 2.99 -7.23 0.61
C TYR A 236 2.26 -6.01 1.17
N ALA A 237 2.47 -5.68 2.45
CA ALA A 237 1.67 -4.66 3.15
C ALA A 237 1.69 -3.24 2.55
N HIS A 238 2.72 -2.94 1.76
CA HIS A 238 2.90 -1.68 1.04
C HIS A 238 2.99 -1.90 -0.50
N GLY A 239 2.57 -3.07 -0.97
CA GLY A 239 2.56 -3.48 -2.36
C GLY A 239 1.19 -3.99 -2.80
N THR A 240 0.95 -4.00 -4.10
CA THR A 240 -0.35 -4.40 -4.69
C THR A 240 -0.49 -5.91 -4.92
N SER A 241 0.58 -6.67 -4.64
CA SER A 241 0.82 -7.99 -5.21
C SER A 241 1.17 -9.04 -4.16
N ASP A 242 0.69 -10.26 -4.42
CA ASP A 242 0.99 -11.45 -3.63
C ASP A 242 2.30 -12.08 -4.14
N LEU A 243 3.39 -11.92 -3.39
CA LEU A 243 4.73 -12.41 -3.76
C LEU A 243 5.27 -13.37 -2.68
N LEU A 244 6.35 -14.08 -3.00
CA LEU A 244 7.01 -14.96 -2.03
C LEU A 244 7.55 -14.15 -0.86
N GLY A 245 7.15 -14.49 0.37
CA GLY A 245 7.66 -13.93 1.62
C GLY A 245 8.29 -15.00 2.51
N ILE A 246 9.28 -14.59 3.32
CA ILE A 246 9.83 -15.41 4.41
C ILE A 246 9.30 -14.83 5.72
N GLN A 247 8.61 -15.64 6.52
CA GLN A 247 8.21 -15.30 7.89
C GLN A 247 9.31 -15.74 8.86
N ILE A 248 9.63 -14.88 9.84
CA ILE A 248 10.64 -15.12 10.87
C ILE A 248 10.06 -14.81 12.27
N ASP A 249 10.62 -15.41 13.31
CA ASP A 249 10.26 -15.13 14.72
C ASP A 249 11.13 -14.03 15.37
N ALA A 250 12.13 -13.52 14.64
CA ALA A 250 12.93 -12.38 15.08
C ALA A 250 12.10 -11.08 15.01
N ALA A 251 12.09 -10.31 16.09
CA ALA A 251 11.38 -9.04 16.15
C ALA A 251 11.92 -8.03 15.12
N ILE A 252 11.03 -7.51 14.27
CA ILE A 252 11.28 -6.38 13.37
C ILE A 252 10.59 -5.13 13.95
N ASN A 253 11.39 -4.10 14.19
CA ASN A 253 10.95 -2.81 14.71
C ASN A 253 11.00 -1.73 13.62
N PRO A 254 10.13 -0.70 13.69
CA PRO A 254 10.21 0.46 12.81
C PRO A 254 11.63 1.03 12.74
N GLY A 255 12.13 1.26 11.52
CA GLY A 255 13.51 1.66 11.25
C GLY A 255 14.44 0.52 10.82
N ASN A 256 14.19 -0.73 11.24
CA ASN A 256 14.92 -1.89 10.73
C ASN A 256 14.48 -2.28 9.30
N SER A 257 13.29 -1.85 8.86
CA SER A 257 12.81 -1.99 7.48
C SER A 257 13.86 -1.47 6.48
N GLY A 258 14.09 -2.24 5.42
CA GLY A 258 15.09 -1.98 4.39
C GLY A 258 16.49 -2.51 4.74
N GLY A 259 16.70 -3.00 5.97
CA GLY A 259 17.93 -3.66 6.41
C GLY A 259 18.02 -5.12 5.91
N PRO A 260 19.21 -5.71 5.89
CA PRO A 260 19.40 -7.10 5.47
C PRO A 260 18.99 -8.09 6.57
N ALA A 261 18.52 -9.25 6.13
CA ALA A 261 18.42 -10.47 6.92
C ALA A 261 19.53 -11.45 6.48
N PHE A 262 20.29 -11.99 7.43
CA PHE A 262 21.45 -12.85 7.18
C PHE A 262 21.21 -14.31 7.60
N ASN A 263 21.83 -15.25 6.89
CA ASN A 263 22.06 -16.61 7.40
C ASN A 263 23.32 -16.67 8.30
N ASP A 264 23.56 -17.82 8.94
CA ASP A 264 24.76 -18.04 9.79
C ASP A 264 26.09 -18.00 9.00
N GLN A 265 26.05 -17.98 7.66
CA GLN A 265 27.22 -17.81 6.79
C GLN A 265 27.52 -16.33 6.44
N GLY A 266 26.70 -15.39 6.91
CA GLY A 266 26.84 -13.96 6.61
C GLY A 266 26.36 -13.54 5.22
N GLU A 267 25.67 -14.42 4.49
CA GLU A 267 25.00 -14.07 3.23
C GLU A 267 23.64 -13.43 3.52
N CYS A 268 23.28 -12.40 2.75
CA CYS A 268 21.99 -11.74 2.87
C CYS A 268 20.90 -12.60 2.19
N ILE A 269 19.99 -13.18 2.98
CA ILE A 269 18.86 -14.00 2.50
C ILE A 269 17.62 -13.18 2.11
N GLY A 270 17.63 -11.87 2.39
CA GLY A 270 16.57 -10.96 1.96
C GLY A 270 16.58 -9.59 2.66
N VAL A 271 15.55 -8.78 2.38
CA VAL A 271 15.34 -7.46 2.97
C VAL A 271 14.27 -7.56 4.06
N ALA A 272 14.59 -7.14 5.29
CA ALA A 272 13.59 -7.05 6.36
C ALA A 272 12.53 -6.01 6.00
N PHE A 273 11.25 -6.39 6.09
CA PHE A 273 10.12 -5.48 5.91
C PHE A 273 9.06 -5.73 6.97
N GLN A 274 8.34 -4.68 7.35
CA GLN A 274 7.29 -4.77 8.36
C GLN A 274 5.94 -4.84 7.66
N VAL A 275 5.17 -5.89 7.97
CA VAL A 275 3.75 -5.98 7.59
C VAL A 275 2.90 -5.29 8.66
N PHE A 276 1.71 -4.80 8.29
CA PHE A 276 0.72 -4.27 9.23
C PHE A 276 0.53 -5.22 10.41
N ARG A 277 0.76 -4.72 11.63
CA ARG A 277 0.56 -5.49 12.86
C ARG A 277 -0.94 -5.56 13.13
N SER A 278 -1.49 -6.77 13.23
CA SER A 278 -2.65 -6.95 14.09
C SER A 278 -2.18 -6.86 15.54
N ASP A 279 -2.96 -6.21 16.41
CA ASP A 279 -2.63 -6.05 17.83
C ASP A 279 -2.57 -7.41 18.60
N GLU A 280 -2.94 -8.50 17.94
CA GLU A 280 -2.96 -9.87 18.46
C GLU A 280 -1.71 -10.69 18.10
N ALA A 281 -0.82 -10.19 17.22
CA ALA A 281 0.33 -10.92 16.68
C ALA A 281 1.68 -10.36 17.15
N GLU A 282 2.25 -10.94 18.21
CA GLU A 282 3.61 -10.65 18.67
C GLU A 282 4.68 -11.47 17.94
N ASN A 283 5.88 -10.90 17.79
CA ASN A 283 7.09 -11.57 17.27
C ASN A 283 6.94 -12.23 15.88
N ILE A 284 6.15 -11.64 14.98
CA ILE A 284 6.15 -12.01 13.56
C ILE A 284 6.89 -10.93 12.76
N GLY A 285 8.01 -11.32 12.16
CA GLY A 285 8.74 -10.54 11.15
C GLY A 285 8.55 -11.11 9.76
N TYR A 286 8.72 -10.27 8.73
CA TYR A 286 8.74 -10.71 7.33
C TYR A 286 10.02 -10.23 6.62
N VAL A 287 10.48 -11.02 5.65
CA VAL A 287 11.67 -10.76 4.86
C VAL A 287 11.36 -11.00 3.37
N ILE A 288 11.66 -10.00 2.55
CA ILE A 288 11.60 -10.04 1.08
C ILE A 288 12.75 -10.94 0.61
N PRO A 289 12.48 -12.14 0.06
CA PRO A 289 13.53 -13.12 -0.23
C PRO A 289 14.45 -12.68 -1.36
N THR A 290 15.67 -13.24 -1.38
CA THR A 290 16.63 -13.00 -2.48
C THR A 290 16.10 -13.34 -3.87
N THR A 291 15.09 -14.20 -4.00
CA THR A 291 14.43 -14.48 -5.29
C THR A 291 13.66 -13.27 -5.82
N VAL A 292 12.88 -12.58 -4.97
CA VAL A 292 12.17 -11.33 -5.31
C VAL A 292 13.16 -10.19 -5.54
N VAL A 293 14.19 -10.07 -4.68
CA VAL A 293 15.28 -9.08 -4.86
C VAL A 293 16.00 -9.30 -6.21
N SER A 294 16.34 -10.54 -6.55
CA SER A 294 17.01 -10.87 -7.81
C SER A 294 16.14 -10.59 -9.03
N HIS A 295 14.83 -10.80 -8.94
CA HIS A 295 13.89 -10.43 -9.99
C HIS A 295 13.92 -8.91 -10.23
N PHE A 296 13.69 -8.12 -9.18
CA PHE A 296 13.72 -6.65 -9.23
C PHE A 296 15.04 -6.09 -9.81
N LEU A 297 16.20 -6.62 -9.35
CA LEU A 297 17.50 -6.18 -9.84
C LEU A 297 17.74 -6.54 -11.31
N ASN A 298 17.35 -7.75 -11.73
CA ASN A 298 17.49 -8.20 -13.12
C ASN A 298 16.55 -7.44 -14.07
N ASP A 299 15.32 -7.15 -13.65
CA ASP A 299 14.37 -6.32 -14.38
C ASP A 299 14.95 -4.91 -14.62
N TYR A 300 15.34 -4.22 -13.55
CA TYR A 300 15.97 -2.90 -13.66
C TYR A 300 17.24 -2.91 -14.51
N GLN A 301 18.07 -3.96 -14.41
CA GLN A 301 19.29 -4.09 -15.22
C GLN A 301 18.99 -4.22 -16.72
N LYS A 302 17.97 -5.00 -17.10
CA LYS A 302 17.54 -5.17 -18.50
C LYS A 302 16.88 -3.91 -19.05
N ASN A 303 15.93 -3.36 -18.29
CA ASN A 303 14.97 -2.38 -18.79
C ASN A 303 15.32 -0.92 -18.45
N ARG A 304 16.28 -0.68 -17.54
CA ARG A 304 16.65 0.64 -16.97
C ARG A 304 15.53 1.37 -16.23
N LYS A 305 14.40 0.69 -16.04
CA LYS A 305 13.25 1.04 -15.22
C LYS A 305 12.70 -0.26 -14.62
N TYR A 306 11.90 -0.15 -13.56
CA TYR A 306 11.09 -1.25 -13.08
C TYR A 306 9.90 -1.47 -14.04
N THR A 307 9.54 -2.73 -14.29
CA THR A 307 8.43 -3.12 -15.20
C THR A 307 7.34 -3.95 -14.54
N GLY A 308 7.49 -4.33 -13.27
CA GLY A 308 6.44 -5.01 -12.51
C GLY A 308 6.55 -6.53 -12.44
N PHE A 309 5.79 -7.12 -11.50
CA PHE A 309 5.51 -8.55 -11.47
C PHE A 309 4.31 -8.86 -12.37
N PRO A 310 4.42 -9.82 -13.30
CA PRO A 310 3.32 -10.12 -14.19
C PRO A 310 2.31 -11.08 -13.53
N CYS A 311 1.03 -10.89 -13.84
CA CYS A 311 -0.05 -11.82 -13.48
C CYS A 311 -0.60 -12.52 -14.73
N LEU A 312 -1.38 -13.58 -14.50
CA LEU A 312 -2.17 -14.24 -15.54
C LEU A 312 -3.48 -13.47 -15.83
N GLY A 313 -3.99 -12.73 -14.85
CA GLY A 313 -5.21 -11.91 -14.98
C GLY A 313 -6.48 -12.76 -14.89
N VAL A 314 -6.53 -13.72 -13.96
CA VAL A 314 -7.69 -14.61 -13.77
C VAL A 314 -8.12 -14.73 -12.32
N LEU A 315 -9.44 -14.77 -12.09
CA LEU A 315 -10.04 -15.19 -10.83
C LEU A 315 -10.31 -16.70 -10.88
N LEU A 316 -9.85 -17.40 -9.87
CA LEU A 316 -9.88 -18.86 -9.77
C LEU A 316 -10.71 -19.33 -8.57
N GLN A 317 -11.35 -20.49 -8.75
CA GLN A 317 -12.04 -21.24 -7.71
C GLN A 317 -11.38 -22.61 -7.53
N LYS A 318 -11.16 -23.03 -6.28
CA LYS A 318 -10.64 -24.36 -5.93
C LYS A 318 -11.59 -25.49 -6.35
N LEU A 319 -11.03 -26.68 -6.58
CA LEU A 319 -11.76 -27.87 -7.05
C LEU A 319 -11.78 -29.01 -6.03
N GLU A 320 -11.87 -28.72 -4.73
CA GLU A 320 -11.96 -29.71 -3.65
C GLU A 320 -13.18 -30.65 -3.76
N ASN A 321 -14.33 -30.08 -4.15
CA ASN A 321 -15.60 -30.80 -4.20
C ASN A 321 -15.63 -31.84 -5.35
N PRO A 322 -15.85 -33.15 -5.08
CA PRO A 322 -15.87 -34.18 -6.12
C PRO A 322 -16.98 -33.99 -7.17
N ALA A 323 -18.17 -33.56 -6.77
CA ALA A 323 -19.29 -33.34 -7.70
C ALA A 323 -19.03 -32.14 -8.63
N LEU A 324 -18.35 -31.10 -8.15
CA LEU A 324 -17.87 -30.01 -8.99
C LEU A 324 -16.89 -30.52 -10.06
N ARG A 325 -15.89 -31.33 -9.69
CA ARG A 325 -14.95 -31.95 -10.65
C ARG A 325 -15.66 -32.83 -11.67
N GLU A 326 -16.59 -33.67 -11.22
CA GLU A 326 -17.36 -34.57 -12.09
C GLU A 326 -18.22 -33.80 -13.10
N SER A 327 -18.94 -32.75 -12.66
CA SER A 327 -19.74 -31.89 -13.54
C SER A 327 -18.90 -31.18 -14.62
N LEU A 328 -17.66 -30.82 -14.30
CA LEU A 328 -16.69 -30.19 -15.20
C LEU A 328 -15.92 -31.23 -16.05
N LYS A 329 -16.13 -32.53 -15.83
CA LYS A 329 -15.43 -33.66 -16.46
C LYS A 329 -13.92 -33.63 -16.23
N VAL A 330 -13.48 -33.22 -15.04
CA VAL A 330 -12.07 -33.26 -14.64
C VAL A 330 -11.73 -34.68 -14.18
N PRO A 331 -10.76 -35.37 -14.82
CA PRO A 331 -10.53 -36.80 -14.58
C PRO A 331 -9.70 -37.11 -13.33
N SER A 332 -9.00 -36.11 -12.77
CA SER A 332 -8.10 -36.24 -11.61
C SER A 332 -8.46 -35.23 -10.51
N SER A 333 -7.82 -35.33 -9.34
CA SER A 333 -7.97 -34.36 -8.24
C SER A 333 -7.07 -33.13 -8.44
N GLU A 334 -7.10 -32.55 -9.64
CA GLU A 334 -6.17 -31.52 -10.08
C GLU A 334 -6.90 -30.33 -10.72
N GLY A 335 -6.19 -29.20 -10.76
CA GLY A 335 -6.58 -27.98 -11.43
C GLY A 335 -7.53 -27.06 -10.67
N VAL A 336 -7.72 -25.88 -11.23
CA VAL A 336 -8.51 -24.77 -10.68
C VAL A 336 -9.41 -24.15 -11.74
N LEU A 337 -10.63 -23.79 -11.35
CA LEU A 337 -11.67 -23.31 -12.26
C LEU A 337 -11.55 -21.79 -12.48
N VAL A 338 -11.48 -21.36 -13.74
CA VAL A 338 -11.54 -19.95 -14.13
C VAL A 338 -12.96 -19.42 -13.94
N ARG A 339 -13.13 -18.53 -12.96
CA ARG A 339 -14.37 -17.80 -12.67
C ARG A 339 -14.55 -16.58 -13.56
N GLN A 340 -13.46 -15.86 -13.78
CA GLN A 340 -13.40 -14.60 -14.50
C GLN A 340 -12.01 -14.42 -15.10
N VAL A 341 -11.91 -13.68 -16.19
CA VAL A 341 -10.66 -13.26 -16.81
C VAL A 341 -10.73 -11.73 -16.91
N GLU A 342 -9.66 -11.04 -16.58
CA GLU A 342 -9.61 -9.58 -16.69
C GLU A 342 -9.66 -9.17 -18.18
N PRO A 343 -10.54 -8.24 -18.60
CA PRO A 343 -10.66 -7.85 -20.01
C PRO A 343 -9.34 -7.38 -20.61
N THR A 344 -8.60 -6.56 -19.86
CA THR A 344 -7.30 -5.97 -20.21
C THR A 344 -6.13 -6.98 -20.22
N ALA A 345 -6.26 -8.12 -19.54
CA ALA A 345 -5.20 -9.12 -19.52
C ALA A 345 -5.13 -9.88 -20.85
N PRO A 346 -3.93 -10.18 -21.41
CA PRO A 346 -3.81 -10.94 -22.66
C PRO A 346 -4.49 -12.32 -22.62
N ALA A 347 -4.66 -12.88 -21.42
CA ALA A 347 -5.38 -14.12 -21.17
C ALA A 347 -6.84 -14.10 -21.65
N SER A 348 -7.50 -12.93 -21.71
CA SER A 348 -8.90 -12.79 -22.18
C SER A 348 -9.11 -13.29 -23.62
N LYS A 349 -8.04 -13.31 -24.42
CA LYS A 349 -8.05 -13.79 -25.81
C LYS A 349 -7.98 -15.31 -25.94
N VAL A 350 -7.61 -16.03 -24.88
CA VAL A 350 -7.33 -17.49 -24.92
C VAL A 350 -8.05 -18.31 -23.85
N LEU A 351 -8.16 -17.81 -22.61
CA LEU A 351 -8.90 -18.40 -21.51
C LEU A 351 -10.35 -17.91 -21.49
N ARG A 352 -11.23 -18.70 -20.87
CA ARG A 352 -12.67 -18.42 -20.75
C ARG A 352 -13.18 -18.85 -19.37
N LYS A 353 -14.24 -18.18 -18.90
CA LYS A 353 -15.02 -18.63 -17.74
C LYS A 353 -15.48 -20.09 -17.96
N GLY A 354 -15.25 -20.95 -16.98
CA GLY A 354 -15.55 -22.39 -17.07
C GLY A 354 -14.37 -23.28 -17.48
N ASP A 355 -13.23 -22.70 -17.88
CA ASP A 355 -12.00 -23.45 -18.10
C ASP A 355 -11.42 -23.96 -16.78
N VAL A 356 -10.80 -25.15 -16.78
CA VAL A 356 -10.02 -25.64 -15.64
C VAL A 356 -8.54 -25.65 -16.00
N ILE A 357 -7.73 -24.82 -15.34
CA ILE A 357 -6.27 -24.80 -15.52
C ILE A 357 -5.69 -25.99 -14.75
N THR A 358 -5.01 -26.91 -15.45
CA THR A 358 -4.41 -28.13 -14.89
C THR A 358 -2.89 -28.10 -14.84
N SER A 359 -2.23 -27.27 -15.65
CA SER A 359 -0.78 -27.06 -15.56
C SER A 359 -0.33 -25.69 -16.04
N PHE A 360 0.84 -25.26 -15.57
CA PHE A 360 1.53 -24.04 -15.99
C PHE A 360 3.00 -24.39 -16.29
N ASP A 361 3.46 -24.10 -17.51
CA ASP A 361 4.80 -24.46 -18.02
C ASP A 361 5.19 -25.93 -17.76
N GLY A 362 4.19 -26.83 -17.83
CA GLY A 362 4.35 -28.26 -17.56
C GLY A 362 4.29 -28.66 -16.09
N VAL A 363 4.26 -27.72 -15.15
CA VAL A 363 4.05 -27.99 -13.71
C VAL A 363 2.56 -28.19 -13.43
N ALA A 364 2.20 -29.34 -12.85
CA ALA A 364 0.81 -29.66 -12.51
C ALA A 364 0.28 -28.81 -11.35
N VAL A 365 -0.94 -28.29 -11.51
CA VAL A 365 -1.67 -27.51 -10.49
C VAL A 365 -2.64 -28.45 -9.77
N GLY A 366 -2.58 -28.51 -8.44
CA GLY A 366 -3.51 -29.31 -7.63
C GLY A 366 -4.86 -28.61 -7.43
N CYS A 367 -5.86 -29.34 -6.91
CA CYS A 367 -7.21 -28.82 -6.65
C CYS A 367 -7.25 -27.56 -5.75
N GLU A 368 -6.24 -27.39 -4.89
CA GLU A 368 -6.05 -26.25 -4.00
C GLU A 368 -5.51 -24.99 -4.68
N GLY A 369 -5.18 -25.05 -5.97
CA GLY A 369 -4.37 -24.01 -6.61
C GLY A 369 -2.92 -24.00 -6.10
N THR A 370 -2.41 -25.15 -5.65
CA THR A 370 -1.01 -25.31 -5.24
C THR A 370 -0.20 -26.09 -6.27
N VAL A 371 1.10 -25.82 -6.35
CA VAL A 371 2.07 -26.50 -7.21
C VAL A 371 3.23 -27.08 -6.37
N PRO A 372 3.97 -28.09 -6.86
CA PRO A 372 5.24 -28.50 -6.25
C PRO A 372 6.23 -27.33 -6.19
N PHE A 373 6.92 -27.18 -5.06
CA PHE A 373 7.85 -26.07 -4.83
C PHE A 373 9.30 -26.54 -4.64
N ARG A 374 9.50 -27.40 -3.64
CA ARG A 374 10.79 -28.00 -3.25
C ARG A 374 10.63 -29.52 -3.19
N SER A 375 11.51 -30.20 -2.45
CA SER A 375 11.52 -31.66 -2.26
C SER A 375 10.15 -32.23 -1.84
N THR A 376 9.55 -31.68 -0.78
CA THR A 376 8.26 -32.13 -0.22
C THR A 376 7.25 -31.00 -0.01
N GLU A 377 7.63 -29.76 -0.30
CA GLU A 377 6.80 -28.57 -0.08
C GLU A 377 5.92 -28.26 -1.31
N ARG A 378 4.74 -27.69 -1.05
CA ARG A 378 3.84 -27.13 -2.05
C ARG A 378 3.66 -25.65 -1.79
N ILE A 379 3.50 -24.86 -2.85
CA ILE A 379 3.27 -23.42 -2.78
C ILE A 379 2.06 -23.01 -3.63
N ALA A 380 1.50 -21.83 -3.39
CA ALA A 380 0.44 -21.27 -4.24
C ALA A 380 0.91 -21.13 -5.69
N PHE A 381 0.02 -21.44 -6.64
CA PHE A 381 0.25 -21.36 -8.08
C PHE A 381 0.82 -19.99 -8.53
N ARG A 382 0.38 -18.89 -7.88
CA ARG A 382 0.87 -17.51 -8.10
C ARG A 382 2.40 -17.34 -7.95
N TYR A 383 3.07 -18.28 -7.28
CA TYR A 383 4.54 -18.29 -7.25
C TYR A 383 5.13 -18.44 -8.67
N LEU A 384 4.54 -19.29 -9.54
CA LEU A 384 5.06 -19.52 -10.89
C LEU A 384 4.86 -18.32 -11.82
N THR A 385 3.77 -17.56 -11.65
CA THR A 385 3.55 -16.32 -12.41
C THR A 385 4.51 -15.23 -11.95
N SER A 386 4.69 -15.04 -10.63
CA SER A 386 5.61 -14.03 -10.09
C SER A 386 7.12 -14.33 -10.31
N GLN A 387 7.52 -15.53 -10.73
CA GLN A 387 8.90 -15.78 -11.19
C GLN A 387 9.17 -15.34 -12.65
N LYS A 388 8.14 -14.91 -13.39
CA LYS A 388 8.25 -14.44 -14.78
C LYS A 388 8.47 -12.92 -14.86
N TYR A 389 8.90 -12.44 -16.02
CA TYR A 389 9.01 -11.01 -16.33
C TYR A 389 7.84 -10.54 -17.21
N ALA A 390 7.54 -9.24 -17.18
CA ALA A 390 6.55 -8.64 -18.08
C ALA A 390 6.91 -8.93 -19.55
N GLY A 391 5.94 -9.47 -20.30
CA GLY A 391 6.14 -9.90 -21.69
C GLY A 391 6.55 -11.36 -21.88
N ASP A 392 6.86 -12.11 -20.81
CA ASP A 392 7.10 -13.55 -20.92
C ASP A 392 5.84 -14.30 -21.38
N VAL A 393 6.04 -15.40 -22.13
CA VAL A 393 4.96 -16.32 -22.52
C VAL A 393 4.89 -17.49 -21.54
N ALA A 394 3.67 -17.82 -21.10
CA ALA A 394 3.36 -19.01 -20.32
C ALA A 394 2.52 -20.00 -21.12
N GLN A 395 2.82 -21.30 -20.99
CA GLN A 395 2.03 -22.39 -21.54
C GLN A 395 1.10 -22.98 -20.46
N LEU A 396 -0.20 -22.98 -20.73
CA LEU A 396 -1.21 -23.51 -19.81
C LEU A 396 -1.78 -24.83 -20.35
N GLY A 397 -1.87 -25.84 -19.49
CA GLY A 397 -2.74 -26.99 -19.69
C GLY A 397 -4.15 -26.65 -19.19
N VAL A 398 -5.16 -26.86 -20.03
CA VAL A 398 -6.54 -26.47 -19.76
C VAL A 398 -7.51 -27.59 -20.13
N ILE A 399 -8.52 -27.83 -19.31
CA ILE A 399 -9.70 -28.63 -19.68
C ILE A 399 -10.85 -27.66 -20.00
N ARG A 400 -11.40 -27.76 -21.20
CA ARG A 400 -12.55 -26.98 -21.68
C ARG A 400 -13.65 -27.91 -22.17
N ALA A 401 -14.81 -27.91 -21.51
CA ALA A 401 -15.93 -28.81 -21.77
C ALA A 401 -15.57 -30.33 -21.74
N GLY A 402 -14.55 -30.70 -20.95
CA GLY A 402 -13.99 -32.06 -20.86
C GLY A 402 -12.87 -32.37 -21.86
N ASN A 403 -12.55 -31.46 -22.80
CA ASN A 403 -11.42 -31.64 -23.72
C ASN A 403 -10.14 -31.05 -23.14
N ILE A 404 -9.08 -31.86 -23.05
CA ILE A 404 -7.74 -31.42 -22.65
C ILE A 404 -7.11 -30.68 -23.84
N MET A 405 -6.59 -29.48 -23.60
CA MET A 405 -5.89 -28.66 -24.57
C MET A 405 -4.72 -27.91 -23.94
N LYS A 406 -3.84 -27.36 -24.78
CA LYS A 406 -2.78 -26.44 -24.36
C LYS A 406 -3.04 -25.08 -25.00
N VAL A 407 -2.93 -24.03 -24.21
CA VAL A 407 -2.97 -22.63 -24.69
C VAL A 407 -1.68 -21.91 -24.28
N GLN A 408 -1.42 -20.78 -24.89
CA GLN A 408 -0.32 -19.89 -24.51
C GLN A 408 -0.86 -18.48 -24.34
N THR A 409 -0.31 -17.74 -23.37
CA THR A 409 -0.60 -16.32 -23.18
C THR A 409 0.68 -15.57 -22.83
N VAL A 410 0.74 -14.30 -23.22
CA VAL A 410 1.70 -13.35 -22.66
C VAL A 410 1.24 -12.98 -21.25
N LEU A 411 2.18 -12.86 -20.31
CA LEU A 411 1.92 -12.34 -18.97
C LEU A 411 2.31 -10.86 -18.91
N GLN A 412 1.53 -10.06 -18.19
CA GLN A 412 1.74 -8.61 -18.03
C GLN A 412 1.42 -8.20 -16.59
N PRO A 413 1.96 -7.08 -16.09
CA PRO A 413 1.56 -6.51 -14.81
C PRO A 413 0.06 -6.16 -14.80
N ARG A 414 -0.55 -6.23 -13.63
CA ARG A 414 -1.99 -6.01 -13.47
C ARG A 414 -2.36 -4.55 -13.75
N LYS A 415 -3.45 -4.32 -14.50
CA LYS A 415 -3.98 -2.98 -14.79
C LYS A 415 -5.17 -2.70 -13.88
N HIS A 416 -4.90 -2.02 -12.77
CA HIS A 416 -5.90 -1.65 -11.77
C HIS A 416 -6.78 -0.49 -12.25
N LEU A 417 -8.11 -0.62 -12.13
CA LEU A 417 -9.08 0.45 -12.42
C LEU A 417 -9.02 1.58 -11.39
N VAL A 418 -8.83 1.21 -10.12
CA VAL A 418 -8.50 2.11 -9.01
C VAL A 418 -7.07 1.77 -8.59
N PRO A 419 -6.07 2.61 -8.94
CA PRO A 419 -4.67 2.30 -8.66
C PRO A 419 -4.30 2.59 -7.20
N PHE A 420 -3.42 1.76 -6.66
CA PHE A 420 -2.85 1.91 -5.33
C PHE A 420 -1.75 2.98 -5.25
N HIS A 421 -1.20 3.38 -6.40
CA HIS A 421 -0.11 4.35 -6.48
C HIS A 421 -0.29 5.27 -7.70
N VAL A 422 0.05 6.54 -7.55
CA VAL A 422 0.00 7.53 -8.63
C VAL A 422 1.40 7.71 -9.23
N GLU A 423 1.54 7.38 -10.52
CA GLU A 423 2.76 7.63 -11.28
C GLU A 423 3.08 9.13 -11.35
N GLY A 424 4.36 9.51 -11.35
CA GLY A 424 4.78 10.92 -11.34
C GLY A 424 4.63 11.65 -9.99
N GLY A 425 3.81 11.13 -9.06
CA GLY A 425 3.73 11.60 -7.67
C GLY A 425 2.87 12.83 -7.41
N GLN A 426 2.02 13.22 -8.36
CA GLN A 426 0.92 14.18 -8.13
C GLN A 426 -0.34 13.69 -8.87
N PRO A 427 -1.51 13.61 -8.21
CA PRO A 427 -2.76 13.19 -8.85
C PRO A 427 -3.22 14.18 -9.93
N SER A 428 -3.73 13.63 -11.03
CA SER A 428 -4.37 14.39 -12.11
C SER A 428 -5.64 15.08 -11.59
N TYR A 429 -5.88 16.32 -11.97
CA TYR A 429 -7.12 17.02 -11.63
C TYR A 429 -7.54 18.03 -12.69
N LEU A 430 -8.85 18.28 -12.77
CA LEU A 430 -9.47 19.29 -13.64
C LEU A 430 -10.56 20.03 -12.87
N ILE A 431 -10.62 21.36 -12.99
CA ILE A 431 -11.66 22.19 -12.37
C ILE A 431 -12.54 22.81 -13.45
N VAL A 432 -13.85 22.59 -13.39
CA VAL A 432 -14.80 23.21 -14.34
C VAL A 432 -15.90 23.91 -13.57
N ALA A 433 -15.99 25.24 -13.70
CA ALA A 433 -16.95 26.07 -12.97
C ALA A 433 -16.99 25.83 -11.44
N GLY A 434 -15.87 25.37 -10.85
CA GLY A 434 -15.75 25.01 -9.44
C GLY A 434 -15.94 23.52 -9.11
N LEU A 435 -16.48 22.70 -10.01
CA LEU A 435 -16.47 21.23 -9.84
C LEU A 435 -15.03 20.73 -9.95
N VAL A 436 -14.55 20.00 -8.93
CA VAL A 436 -13.20 19.43 -8.88
C VAL A 436 -13.23 17.97 -9.30
N PHE A 437 -12.75 17.68 -10.50
CA PHE A 437 -12.64 16.32 -11.03
C PHE A 437 -11.26 15.71 -10.73
N THR A 438 -11.25 14.46 -10.28
CA THR A 438 -10.03 13.66 -10.01
C THR A 438 -10.30 12.17 -10.32
N PRO A 439 -9.30 11.36 -10.72
CA PRO A 439 -9.43 9.91 -10.74
C PRO A 439 -9.56 9.34 -9.32
N LEU A 440 -10.43 8.35 -9.14
CA LEU A 440 -10.48 7.56 -7.91
C LEU A 440 -9.20 6.70 -7.79
N THR A 441 -8.54 6.77 -6.64
CA THR A 441 -7.32 6.02 -6.32
C THR A 441 -7.39 5.54 -4.87
N GLU A 442 -6.64 4.51 -4.48
CA GLU A 442 -6.64 4.06 -3.08
C GLU A 442 -6.12 5.12 -2.10
N PRO A 443 -5.05 5.88 -2.40
CA PRO A 443 -4.63 6.99 -1.52
C PRO A 443 -5.72 8.07 -1.33
N PHE A 444 -6.57 8.31 -2.34
CA PHE A 444 -7.74 9.18 -2.19
C PHE A 444 -8.78 8.57 -1.24
N ILE A 445 -9.05 7.26 -1.35
CA ILE A 445 -9.97 6.53 -0.47
C ILE A 445 -9.48 6.52 0.98
N GLU A 446 -8.17 6.37 1.19
CA GLU A 446 -7.52 6.41 2.50
C GLU A 446 -7.59 7.81 3.15
N GLU A 447 -7.41 8.88 2.37
CA GLU A 447 -7.45 10.26 2.88
C GLU A 447 -8.87 10.74 3.20
N GLU A 448 -9.85 10.44 2.34
CA GLU A 448 -11.27 10.81 2.54
C GLU A 448 -12.00 9.94 3.59
N CYS A 449 -11.42 8.78 3.96
CA CYS A 449 -12.01 7.70 4.76
C CYS A 449 -13.22 7.01 4.13
N GLU A 450 -13.29 5.68 4.20
CA GLU A 450 -14.38 4.87 3.59
C GLU A 450 -15.82 5.31 3.99
N GLU A 451 -16.01 5.88 5.19
CA GLU A 451 -17.33 6.36 5.64
C GLU A 451 -17.93 7.49 4.77
N THR A 452 -17.11 8.22 3.99
CA THR A 452 -17.53 9.41 3.23
C THR A 452 -17.79 9.16 1.74
N LEU A 453 -17.12 8.18 1.12
CA LEU A 453 -17.21 7.89 -0.32
C LEU A 453 -18.53 7.24 -0.75
N GLY A 454 -19.24 6.63 0.20
CA GLY A 454 -20.49 5.92 -0.08
C GLY A 454 -20.30 4.52 -0.68
N LEU A 455 -21.28 3.64 -0.40
CA LEU A 455 -21.17 2.20 -0.67
C LEU A 455 -21.01 1.84 -2.16
N LYS A 456 -21.57 2.64 -3.09
CA LYS A 456 -21.47 2.38 -4.54
C LYS A 456 -20.05 2.54 -5.06
N LEU A 457 -19.41 3.65 -4.67
CA LEU A 457 -18.06 3.97 -5.11
C LEU A 457 -17.02 3.01 -4.51
N LEU A 458 -17.18 2.65 -3.24
CA LEU A 458 -16.38 1.60 -2.60
C LEU A 458 -16.58 0.22 -3.26
N ALA A 459 -17.83 -0.19 -3.53
CA ALA A 459 -18.09 -1.45 -4.22
C ALA A 459 -17.44 -1.47 -5.62
N LYS A 460 -17.46 -0.34 -6.33
CA LYS A 460 -16.72 -0.20 -7.60
C LYS A 460 -15.22 -0.35 -7.40
N ALA A 461 -14.61 0.36 -6.45
CA ALA A 461 -13.18 0.28 -6.17
C ALA A 461 -12.71 -1.14 -5.82
N ARG A 462 -13.48 -1.88 -5.02
CA ARG A 462 -13.10 -3.22 -4.53
C ARG A 462 -13.37 -4.36 -5.54
N TYR A 463 -14.39 -4.22 -6.41
CA TYR A 463 -14.88 -5.34 -7.24
C TYR A 463 -14.88 -5.09 -8.76
N SER A 464 -14.75 -3.85 -9.23
CA SER A 464 -14.74 -3.56 -10.68
C SER A 464 -13.35 -3.74 -11.27
N LEU A 465 -13.32 -4.20 -12.53
CA LEU A 465 -12.10 -4.38 -13.31
C LEU A 465 -12.09 -3.39 -14.47
N ALA A 466 -10.90 -2.97 -14.88
CA ALA A 466 -10.74 -2.21 -16.11
C ALA A 466 -11.20 -3.05 -17.31
N THR A 467 -12.04 -2.47 -18.14
CA THR A 467 -12.57 -3.05 -19.37
C THR A 467 -11.67 -2.77 -20.57
N PHE A 468 -10.95 -1.64 -20.57
CA PHE A 468 -9.93 -1.25 -21.55
C PHE A 468 -8.69 -0.62 -20.88
N GLU A 469 -7.58 -0.51 -21.61
CA GLU A 469 -6.35 0.07 -21.06
C GLU A 469 -6.47 1.59 -20.90
N GLY A 470 -6.20 2.08 -19.69
CA GLY A 470 -6.34 3.50 -19.35
C GLY A 470 -7.76 3.93 -18.96
N GLU A 471 -8.69 3.00 -18.71
CA GLU A 471 -9.96 3.31 -18.06
C GLU A 471 -9.73 3.86 -16.63
N GLN A 472 -10.50 4.88 -16.23
CA GLN A 472 -10.50 5.41 -14.87
C GLN A 472 -11.91 5.75 -14.40
N ILE A 473 -12.19 5.50 -13.12
CA ILE A 473 -13.34 6.08 -12.43
C ILE A 473 -13.02 7.55 -12.15
N VAL A 474 -13.61 8.47 -12.92
CA VAL A 474 -13.48 9.91 -12.67
C VAL A 474 -14.60 10.36 -11.73
N ILE A 475 -14.25 11.03 -10.64
CA ILE A 475 -15.20 11.56 -9.66
C ILE A 475 -15.14 13.08 -9.60
N VAL A 476 -16.24 13.72 -9.21
CA VAL A 476 -16.18 15.05 -8.57
C VAL A 476 -15.91 14.81 -7.09
N SER A 477 -14.75 15.24 -6.59
CA SER A 477 -14.43 15.13 -5.15
C SER A 477 -15.20 16.17 -4.33
N GLN A 478 -15.28 17.40 -4.83
CA GLN A 478 -15.99 18.52 -4.18
C GLN A 478 -16.39 19.61 -5.19
N VAL A 479 -17.23 20.55 -4.75
CA VAL A 479 -17.60 21.75 -5.51
C VAL A 479 -17.16 23.02 -4.77
N LEU A 480 -16.31 23.82 -5.43
CA LEU A 480 -15.88 25.15 -4.99
C LEU A 480 -17.02 26.15 -5.25
N ALA A 481 -17.80 26.45 -4.20
CA ALA A 481 -19.04 27.22 -4.31
C ALA A 481 -18.86 28.58 -5.01
N HIS A 482 -19.67 28.82 -6.05
CA HIS A 482 -19.67 30.04 -6.85
C HIS A 482 -21.05 30.26 -7.47
N GLU A 483 -21.37 31.49 -7.91
CA GLU A 483 -22.68 31.84 -8.49
C GLU A 483 -23.07 30.97 -9.71
N VAL A 484 -22.08 30.42 -10.41
CA VAL A 484 -22.24 29.56 -11.60
C VAL A 484 -22.61 28.10 -11.26
N ASN A 485 -22.45 27.67 -10.00
CA ASN A 485 -22.70 26.29 -9.56
C ASN A 485 -23.73 26.21 -8.41
N ILE A 486 -24.59 27.23 -8.28
CA ILE A 486 -25.66 27.28 -7.28
C ILE A 486 -26.55 26.04 -7.36
N GLY A 487 -26.77 25.38 -6.21
CA GLY A 487 -27.52 24.14 -6.08
C GLY A 487 -26.67 22.87 -6.16
N TYR A 488 -25.39 22.97 -6.52
CA TYR A 488 -24.45 21.85 -6.62
C TYR A 488 -23.37 21.85 -5.51
N GLU A 489 -23.41 22.82 -4.58
CA GLU A 489 -22.34 23.11 -3.59
C GLU A 489 -22.11 21.99 -2.56
N HIS A 490 -23.02 21.03 -2.47
CA HIS A 490 -22.96 19.88 -1.56
C HIS A 490 -22.64 18.55 -2.27
N MET A 491 -22.32 18.59 -3.57
CA MET A 491 -21.84 17.42 -4.28
C MET A 491 -20.38 17.12 -3.92
N GLY A 492 -20.10 15.84 -3.67
CA GLY A 492 -18.76 15.32 -3.47
C GLY A 492 -18.76 13.80 -3.58
N ASN A 493 -17.59 13.24 -3.89
CA ASN A 493 -17.34 11.81 -4.10
C ASN A 493 -18.37 11.10 -5.02
N GLN A 494 -18.78 11.75 -6.13
CA GLN A 494 -19.69 11.17 -7.12
C GLN A 494 -18.99 10.90 -8.46
N GLN A 495 -19.17 9.70 -9.03
CA GLN A 495 -18.63 9.35 -10.35
C GLN A 495 -19.38 10.08 -11.46
N VAL A 496 -18.63 10.75 -12.36
CA VAL A 496 -19.16 11.23 -13.63
C VAL A 496 -19.13 10.10 -14.67
N ILE A 497 -20.26 9.90 -15.35
CA ILE A 497 -20.49 8.84 -16.33
C ILE A 497 -20.44 9.39 -17.75
N LYS A 498 -21.07 10.55 -18.01
CA LYS A 498 -21.08 11.19 -19.34
C LYS A 498 -20.87 12.70 -19.28
N LEU A 499 -20.41 13.26 -20.39
CA LEU A 499 -20.48 14.69 -20.71
C LEU A 499 -21.15 14.87 -22.07
N ASN A 500 -22.22 15.66 -22.14
CA ASN A 500 -23.05 15.89 -23.35
C ASN A 500 -23.43 14.57 -24.06
N GLY A 501 -23.87 13.56 -23.30
CA GLY A 501 -24.23 12.23 -23.80
C GLY A 501 -23.05 11.32 -24.17
N THR A 502 -21.81 11.81 -24.16
CA THR A 502 -20.60 11.03 -24.47
C THR A 502 -20.02 10.40 -23.20
N MET A 503 -19.79 9.09 -23.22
CA MET A 503 -19.21 8.35 -22.07
C MET A 503 -17.79 8.86 -21.74
N VAL A 504 -17.56 9.16 -20.46
CA VAL A 504 -16.22 9.48 -19.95
C VAL A 504 -15.39 8.19 -19.86
N LYS A 505 -14.18 8.21 -20.41
CA LYS A 505 -13.25 7.06 -20.41
C LYS A 505 -12.24 7.14 -19.26
N ASN A 506 -11.70 8.34 -19.06
CA ASN A 506 -10.73 8.72 -18.04
C ASN A 506 -10.67 10.26 -17.93
N ILE A 507 -9.88 10.79 -16.99
CA ILE A 507 -9.86 12.25 -16.76
C ILE A 507 -9.26 13.03 -17.95
N HIS A 508 -8.35 12.43 -18.70
CA HIS A 508 -7.76 13.06 -19.88
C HIS A 508 -8.76 13.15 -21.05
N HIS A 509 -9.62 12.13 -21.22
CA HIS A 509 -10.76 12.19 -22.13
C HIS A 509 -11.76 13.27 -21.67
N LEU A 510 -12.05 13.37 -20.37
CA LEU A 510 -12.93 14.42 -19.85
C LEU A 510 -12.39 15.83 -20.14
N ALA A 511 -11.11 16.09 -19.88
CA ALA A 511 -10.47 17.37 -20.20
C ALA A 511 -10.56 17.69 -21.69
N HIS A 512 -10.32 16.69 -22.56
CA HIS A 512 -10.45 16.85 -24.01
C HIS A 512 -11.88 17.18 -24.45
N LEU A 513 -12.90 16.54 -23.88
CA LEU A 513 -14.32 16.82 -24.17
C LEU A 513 -14.72 18.23 -23.73
N VAL A 514 -14.26 18.69 -22.56
CA VAL A 514 -14.51 20.06 -22.06
C VAL A 514 -13.84 21.09 -22.98
N ASP A 515 -12.57 20.88 -23.35
CA ASP A 515 -11.80 21.80 -24.20
C ASP A 515 -12.35 21.92 -25.63
N ASN A 516 -12.97 20.86 -26.16
CA ASN A 516 -13.53 20.82 -27.51
C ASN A 516 -15.05 21.06 -27.56
N CYS A 517 -15.70 21.28 -26.42
CA CYS A 517 -17.13 21.59 -26.37
C CYS A 517 -17.41 22.90 -27.12
N LYS A 518 -18.46 22.89 -27.94
CA LYS A 518 -19.00 24.06 -28.66
C LYS A 518 -20.48 24.27 -28.40
N ASP A 519 -21.07 23.39 -27.60
CA ASP A 519 -22.44 23.52 -27.16
C ASP A 519 -22.53 24.61 -26.09
N LYS A 520 -23.67 25.30 -26.03
CA LYS A 520 -23.91 26.31 -25.00
C LYS A 520 -23.74 25.77 -23.57
N PHE A 521 -24.06 24.49 -23.37
CA PHE A 521 -24.09 23.86 -22.07
C PHE A 521 -23.11 22.70 -21.95
N LEU A 522 -22.50 22.58 -20.78
CA LEU A 522 -21.81 21.38 -20.31
C LEU A 522 -22.79 20.62 -19.41
N THR A 523 -23.27 19.48 -19.90
CA THR A 523 -24.20 18.58 -19.20
C THR A 523 -23.43 17.36 -18.74
N PHE A 524 -23.11 17.31 -17.45
CA PHE A 524 -22.48 16.17 -16.80
C PHE A 524 -23.56 15.23 -16.25
N GLU A 525 -23.48 13.96 -16.63
CA GLU A 525 -24.34 12.89 -16.13
C GLU A 525 -23.55 12.06 -15.11
N PHE A 526 -24.08 11.93 -13.90
CA PHE A 526 -23.49 11.18 -12.79
C PHE A 526 -24.18 9.83 -12.59
N GLU A 527 -23.81 9.09 -11.54
CA GLU A 527 -24.62 7.97 -11.04
C GLU A 527 -26.04 8.42 -10.66
N ASP A 528 -26.97 7.46 -10.64
CA ASP A 528 -28.40 7.66 -10.28
C ASP A 528 -29.12 8.72 -11.14
N ASP A 529 -28.69 8.87 -12.40
CA ASP A 529 -29.19 9.83 -13.38
C ASP A 529 -29.16 11.29 -12.89
N PHE A 530 -28.28 11.61 -11.94
CA PHE A 530 -28.11 12.99 -11.46
C PHE A 530 -27.42 13.85 -12.53
N LEU A 531 -28.00 15.02 -12.81
CA LEU A 531 -27.55 15.93 -13.87
C LEU A 531 -27.02 17.24 -13.31
N VAL A 532 -25.81 17.63 -13.73
CA VAL A 532 -25.28 18.98 -13.57
C VAL A 532 -25.22 19.65 -14.93
N VAL A 533 -25.84 20.83 -15.07
CA VAL A 533 -25.83 21.62 -16.30
C VAL A 533 -25.21 22.98 -16.01
N LEU A 534 -24.18 23.34 -16.76
CA LEU A 534 -23.45 24.60 -16.62
C LEU A 534 -23.41 25.33 -17.96
N ASP A 535 -23.55 26.66 -17.97
CA ASP A 535 -23.31 27.48 -19.16
C ASP A 535 -21.80 27.59 -19.41
N GLN A 536 -21.36 27.30 -20.65
CA GLN A 536 -19.94 27.26 -21.00
C GLN A 536 -19.25 28.64 -20.86
N GLU A 537 -19.94 29.72 -21.24
CA GLU A 537 -19.38 31.08 -21.27
C GLU A 537 -19.23 31.61 -19.83
N GLU A 538 -20.24 31.37 -18.99
CA GLU A 538 -20.20 31.71 -17.57
C GLU A 538 -19.16 30.88 -16.81
N ALA A 539 -19.09 29.57 -17.06
CA ALA A 539 -18.08 28.68 -16.47
C ALA A 539 -16.63 29.12 -16.79
N THR A 540 -16.39 29.49 -18.05
CA THR A 540 -15.08 29.98 -18.50
C THR A 540 -14.72 31.31 -17.83
N THR A 541 -15.68 32.23 -17.75
CA THR A 541 -15.50 33.55 -17.14
C THR A 541 -15.24 33.45 -15.63
N ALA A 542 -16.00 32.60 -14.93
CA ALA A 542 -15.89 32.39 -13.48
C ALA A 542 -14.55 31.75 -13.06
N SER A 543 -13.92 30.94 -13.92
CA SER A 543 -12.73 30.15 -13.60
C SER A 543 -11.63 30.97 -12.91
N SER A 544 -11.27 32.13 -13.47
CA SER A 544 -10.19 32.98 -12.92
C SER A 544 -10.49 33.53 -11.52
N TYR A 545 -11.76 33.72 -11.17
CA TYR A 545 -12.20 34.18 -9.86
C TYR A 545 -12.14 33.03 -8.84
N ILE A 546 -12.71 31.87 -9.19
CA ILE A 546 -12.72 30.67 -8.35
C ILE A 546 -11.29 30.25 -7.96
N LEU A 547 -10.38 30.16 -8.93
CA LEU A 547 -8.99 29.78 -8.67
C LEU A 547 -8.30 30.77 -7.74
N LYS A 548 -8.56 32.07 -7.90
CA LYS A 548 -7.97 33.12 -7.07
C LYS A 548 -8.48 33.09 -5.63
N GLU A 549 -9.78 32.92 -5.43
CA GLU A 549 -10.40 32.89 -4.10
C GLU A 549 -9.94 31.67 -3.29
N HIS A 550 -9.82 30.51 -3.94
CA HIS A 550 -9.36 29.26 -3.33
C HIS A 550 -7.83 29.06 -3.36
N ALA A 551 -7.06 30.08 -3.77
CA ALA A 551 -5.59 30.04 -3.88
C ALA A 551 -5.04 28.87 -4.72
N ILE A 552 -5.75 28.49 -5.78
CA ILE A 552 -5.42 27.37 -6.66
C ILE A 552 -4.50 27.87 -7.80
N PRO A 553 -3.34 27.23 -8.03
CA PRO A 553 -2.34 27.72 -8.99
C PRO A 553 -2.73 27.51 -10.46
N SER A 554 -3.58 26.52 -10.77
CA SER A 554 -3.97 26.14 -12.13
C SER A 554 -5.37 25.50 -12.14
N ILE A 555 -6.08 25.62 -13.26
CA ILE A 555 -7.36 24.93 -13.49
C ILE A 555 -7.20 23.40 -13.62
N ARG A 556 -6.00 22.94 -13.95
CA ARG A 556 -5.70 21.53 -14.19
C ARG A 556 -4.26 21.16 -13.80
N SER A 557 -4.02 19.88 -13.56
CA SER A 557 -2.68 19.31 -13.45
C SER A 557 -1.92 19.35 -14.80
N SER A 558 -0.58 19.24 -14.75
CA SER A 558 0.29 19.46 -15.92
C SER A 558 0.16 18.40 -17.02
N ASP A 559 -0.14 17.16 -16.65
CA ASP A 559 -0.41 16.05 -17.56
C ASP A 559 -1.63 16.33 -18.47
N LEU A 560 -2.67 16.99 -17.96
CA LEU A 560 -3.87 17.34 -18.73
C LEU A 560 -3.68 18.57 -19.65
N SER A 561 -2.42 18.99 -19.85
CA SER A 561 -2.03 19.98 -20.85
C SER A 561 -1.45 19.34 -22.12
N GLU A 562 -1.21 18.04 -22.11
CA GLU A 562 -0.79 17.27 -23.29
C GLU A 562 -2.00 16.99 -24.22
N PRO A 563 -1.80 16.75 -25.53
CA PRO A 563 -2.90 16.41 -26.43
C PRO A 563 -3.42 15.01 -26.14
N TYR A 564 -4.74 14.87 -25.96
CA TYR A 564 -5.37 13.56 -25.77
C TYR A 564 -5.15 12.65 -26.99
N VAL A 565 -4.72 11.43 -26.71
CA VAL A 565 -4.56 10.35 -27.70
C VAL A 565 -5.59 9.28 -27.36
N ASP A 566 -6.56 9.05 -28.25
CA ASP A 566 -7.47 7.93 -28.10
C ASP A 566 -6.74 6.64 -28.51
N THR A 567 -6.45 5.79 -27.53
CA THR A 567 -5.62 4.58 -27.69
C THR A 567 -6.39 3.37 -28.22
N GLU A 568 -7.73 3.44 -28.34
CA GLU A 568 -8.55 2.32 -28.81
C GLU A 568 -9.35 2.62 -30.08
N GLN A 569 -9.42 1.60 -30.95
CA GLN A 569 -10.50 1.41 -31.90
C GLN A 569 -11.66 0.70 -31.18
N GLU A 570 -12.88 1.21 -31.30
CA GLU A 570 -14.06 0.70 -30.58
C GLU A 570 -14.22 -0.84 -30.67
N ILE A 571 -13.95 -1.54 -29.56
CA ILE A 571 -14.41 -2.92 -29.42
C ILE A 571 -15.90 -2.87 -29.04
N GLN A 572 -16.76 -3.14 -30.03
CA GLN A 572 -18.21 -3.19 -29.80
C GLN A 572 -18.55 -4.18 -28.70
N LYS A 573 -19.26 -3.70 -27.66
CA LYS A 573 -19.85 -4.56 -26.62
C LYS A 573 -20.77 -5.59 -27.27
N PRO A 574 -20.71 -6.88 -26.87
CA PRO A 574 -21.89 -7.71 -26.92
C PRO A 574 -22.94 -7.06 -26.00
N ASN A 575 -24.18 -6.92 -26.49
CA ASN A 575 -25.32 -6.57 -25.64
C ASN A 575 -25.68 -7.77 -24.75
N ASP A 576 -24.89 -7.99 -23.70
CA ASP A 576 -25.41 -8.60 -22.48
C ASP A 576 -25.97 -7.48 -21.60
N ASP A 577 -27.23 -7.65 -21.21
CA ASP A 577 -28.00 -6.72 -20.39
C ASP A 577 -27.29 -6.54 -19.03
N PHE A 578 -26.84 -5.32 -18.73
CA PHE A 578 -26.26 -4.99 -17.44
C PHE A 578 -27.38 -4.92 -16.40
N GLY A 579 -27.82 -6.09 -15.94
CA GLY A 579 -28.71 -6.21 -14.81
C GLY A 579 -28.11 -5.50 -13.60
N ASP A 580 -28.94 -4.69 -12.93
CA ASP A 580 -28.62 -4.03 -11.67
C ASP A 580 -27.83 -4.97 -10.76
N SER A 581 -26.69 -4.50 -10.24
CA SER A 581 -25.93 -5.25 -9.24
C SER A 581 -26.83 -5.52 -8.03
N PRO A 582 -27.27 -6.78 -7.81
CA PRO A 582 -27.88 -7.10 -6.54
C PRO A 582 -26.70 -7.28 -5.60
N VAL A 583 -26.47 -6.31 -4.72
CA VAL A 583 -25.58 -6.48 -3.57
C VAL A 583 -26.24 -7.51 -2.64
N THR A 584 -26.16 -8.78 -3.02
CA THR A 584 -26.52 -9.90 -2.16
C THR A 584 -25.40 -10.07 -1.16
N ASN A 585 -25.59 -9.44 0.00
CA ASN A 585 -24.85 -9.72 1.21
C ASN A 585 -24.95 -11.22 1.54
N TYR A 586 -24.06 -12.06 0.99
CA TYR A 586 -23.68 -13.41 1.47
C TYR A 586 -22.66 -14.07 0.51
N GLU A 587 -21.42 -13.59 0.47
CA GLU A 587 -20.27 -14.44 0.13
C GLU A 587 -19.33 -14.49 1.34
N MET A 588 -19.59 -15.45 2.24
CA MET A 588 -18.62 -15.84 3.26
C MET A 588 -17.56 -16.75 2.62
N GLY A 589 -16.28 -16.40 2.77
CA GLY A 589 -15.16 -17.29 2.43
C GLY A 589 -14.14 -16.68 1.48
N VAL A 590 -13.29 -15.78 2.00
CA VAL A 590 -12.09 -15.28 1.30
C VAL A 590 -11.15 -16.44 0.91
N ASP A 591 -11.19 -17.54 1.66
CA ASP A 591 -10.31 -18.73 1.51
C ASP A 591 -10.53 -19.56 0.22
N CYS A 592 -11.62 -19.33 -0.52
CA CYS A 592 -12.01 -20.13 -1.68
C CYS A 592 -11.67 -19.51 -3.05
N LEU A 593 -11.29 -18.21 -3.08
CA LEU A 593 -11.04 -17.44 -4.29
C LEU A 593 -9.56 -17.05 -4.38
N LEU A 594 -8.97 -17.21 -5.58
CA LEU A 594 -7.55 -16.90 -5.82
C LEU A 594 -7.38 -16.07 -7.10
N TRP A 595 -6.68 -14.95 -7.03
CA TRP A 595 -6.26 -14.16 -8.19
C TRP A 595 -4.89 -14.62 -8.70
N ALA A 596 -4.76 -15.05 -9.95
CA ALA A 596 -3.48 -15.50 -10.53
C ALA A 596 -3.04 -14.68 -11.73
#